data_AF-A0A1I7U3L1-F1
#
_entry.id   AF-A0A1I7U3L1-F1
#
_cell.length_a   1.000
_cell.length_b   1.000
_cell.length_c   1.000
_cell.angle_alpha   90.00
_cell.angle_beta   90.00
_cell.angle_gamma   90.00
#
_symmetry.space_group_name_H-M   'P 1'
#
loop_
_entity.id
_entity.type
_entity.pdbx_description
1 polymer ?
#
loop_
_entity_poly.entity_id
_entity_poly.type
_entity_poly.pdbx_seq_one_letter_code
_entity_poly.pdbx_strand_id
1 'polypeptide(L)'
;MDGVIGAKKAAIRKLEHELGITGINVNQLQMSGRYIYQAEMENAPWGEHELDYALILRGVGRERCNINKNEVSEIREVDFDELNTWMRREPESFTPWLKLFSQTATFEKWWSKNADRSTEDTHIYKLH
;
A
#
# COMPACT_ATOMS: atom_id res chain seq x y z
N MET A 1 -22.15 -5.84 -6.78
CA MET A 1 -20.87 -5.73 -7.53
C MET A 1 -19.75 -5.88 -6.53
N ASP A 2 -18.82 -6.79 -6.79
CA ASP A 2 -17.69 -7.01 -5.89
C ASP A 2 -16.63 -5.91 -6.10
N GLY A 3 -16.58 -4.94 -5.19
CA GLY A 3 -15.64 -3.82 -5.24
C GLY A 3 -14.17 -4.25 -5.21
N VAL A 4 -13.88 -5.46 -4.72
CA VAL A 4 -12.50 -6.00 -4.63
C VAL A 4 -11.91 -6.20 -6.04
N ILE A 5 -12.68 -6.77 -6.98
CA ILE A 5 -12.21 -6.96 -8.36
C ILE A 5 -11.95 -5.61 -9.04
N GLY A 6 -12.78 -4.60 -8.77
CA GLY A 6 -12.60 -3.24 -9.25
C GLY A 6 -11.28 -2.64 -8.74
N ALA A 7 -11.02 -2.73 -7.43
CA ALA A 7 -9.80 -2.26 -6.81
C ALA A 7 -8.56 -2.95 -7.38
N LYS A 8 -8.58 -4.28 -7.54
CA LYS A 8 -7.46 -5.03 -8.14
C LYS A 8 -7.15 -4.58 -9.56
N LYS A 9 -8.16 -4.36 -10.41
CA LYS A 9 -7.96 -3.83 -11.78
C LYS A 9 -7.42 -2.40 -11.77
N ALA A 10 -7.89 -1.55 -10.87
CA ALA A 10 -7.38 -0.19 -10.71
C ALA A 10 -5.91 -0.18 -10.27
N ALA A 11 -5.55 -1.04 -9.31
CA ALA A 11 -4.17 -1.20 -8.85
C ALA A 11 -3.24 -1.65 -9.98
N ILE A 12 -3.63 -2.62 -10.82
CA ILE A 12 -2.82 -3.04 -12.00
C ILE A 12 -2.57 -1.86 -12.94
N ARG A 13 -3.60 -1.07 -13.25
CA ARG A 13 -3.46 0.12 -14.11
C ARG A 13 -2.54 1.17 -13.50
N LYS A 14 -2.58 1.37 -12.18
CA LYS A 14 -1.73 2.35 -11.47
C LYS A 14 -0.29 1.86 -11.33
N LEU A 15 -0.06 0.57 -11.10
CA LEU A 15 1.28 -0.05 -11.14
C LEU A 15 1.96 0.16 -12.50
N GLU A 16 1.24 0.01 -13.61
CA GLU A 16 1.76 0.30 -14.94
C GLU A 16 2.02 1.80 -15.12
N HIS A 17 1.06 2.66 -14.75
CA HIS A 17 1.18 4.09 -14.98
C HIS A 17 2.28 4.78 -14.15
N GLU A 18 2.47 4.37 -12.90
CA GLU A 18 3.41 5.02 -11.97
C GLU A 18 4.78 4.33 -12.00
N LEU A 19 4.79 3.00 -11.95
CA LEU A 19 6.01 2.21 -11.78
C LEU A 19 6.43 1.49 -13.07
N GLY A 20 5.64 1.52 -14.14
CA GLY A 20 5.93 0.81 -15.39
C GLY A 20 5.81 -0.71 -15.28
N ILE A 21 5.21 -1.24 -14.20
CA ILE A 21 5.11 -2.68 -13.97
C ILE A 21 3.93 -3.23 -14.77
N THR A 22 4.21 -4.11 -15.73
CA THR A 22 3.22 -4.77 -16.58
C THR A 22 3.11 -6.28 -16.29
N GLY A 23 2.12 -6.94 -16.89
CA GLY A 23 1.97 -8.40 -16.82
C GLY A 23 1.45 -8.93 -15.48
N ILE A 24 0.87 -8.07 -14.64
CA ILE A 24 0.24 -8.47 -13.38
C ILE A 24 -1.19 -8.93 -13.65
N ASN A 25 -1.55 -10.11 -13.16
CA ASN A 25 -2.90 -10.64 -13.16
C ASN A 25 -3.62 -10.30 -11.82
N VAL A 26 -4.94 -10.10 -11.87
CA VAL A 26 -5.76 -9.85 -10.67
C VAL A 26 -5.59 -10.91 -9.58
N ASN A 27 -5.33 -12.17 -9.95
CA ASN A 27 -5.14 -13.27 -9.00
C ASN A 27 -3.79 -13.21 -8.27
N GLN A 28 -2.85 -12.35 -8.70
CA GLN A 28 -1.58 -12.13 -8.02
C GLN A 28 -1.67 -11.08 -6.91
N LEU A 29 -2.74 -10.28 -6.90
CA LEU A 29 -3.01 -9.30 -5.87
C LEU A 29 -3.83 -9.96 -4.77
N GLN A 30 -3.30 -9.97 -3.55
CA GLN A 30 -4.01 -10.45 -2.36
C GLN A 30 -4.67 -9.26 -1.66
N MET A 31 -5.99 -9.33 -1.47
CA MET A 31 -6.77 -8.43 -0.64
C MET A 31 -6.46 -8.68 0.84
N SER A 32 -6.05 -7.63 1.53
CA SER A 32 -5.60 -7.71 2.92
C SER A 32 -6.25 -6.63 3.79
N GLY A 33 -7.58 -6.56 3.71
CA GLY A 33 -8.39 -5.66 4.51
C GLY A 33 -8.79 -4.37 3.77
N ARG A 34 -9.79 -3.71 4.31
CA ARG A 34 -10.23 -2.38 3.90
C ARG A 34 -10.10 -1.43 5.07
N TYR A 35 -9.62 -0.21 4.85
CA TYR A 35 -9.26 0.71 5.92
C TYR A 35 -9.98 2.04 5.73
N ILE A 36 -10.87 2.37 6.66
CA ILE A 36 -11.48 3.70 6.69
C ILE A 36 -10.66 4.63 7.58
N TYR A 37 -10.24 5.76 7.02
CA TYR A 37 -9.45 6.77 7.71
C TYR A 37 -9.78 8.18 7.20
N GLN A 38 -9.38 9.18 7.99
CA GLN A 38 -9.40 10.59 7.59
C GLN A 38 -8.08 11.22 8.03
N ALA A 39 -7.48 12.04 7.17
CA ALA A 39 -6.27 12.79 7.47
C ALA A 39 -6.36 14.19 6.86
N GLU A 40 -5.95 15.20 7.62
CA GLU A 40 -5.90 16.60 7.16
C GLU A 40 -4.45 17.04 7.05
N MET A 41 -4.11 17.80 6.00
CA MET A 41 -2.77 18.33 5.82
C MET A 41 -2.59 19.58 6.69
N GLU A 42 -1.62 19.58 7.60
CA GLU A 42 -1.44 20.66 8.58
C GLU A 42 -1.30 22.07 7.97
N ASN A 43 -0.73 22.16 6.78
CA ASN A 43 -0.38 23.43 6.13
C ASN A 43 -1.08 23.64 4.78
N ALA A 44 -2.16 22.90 4.48
CA ALA A 44 -2.84 23.02 3.21
C ALA A 44 -4.35 22.70 3.34
N PRO A 45 -5.21 23.25 2.45
CA PRO A 45 -6.65 22.99 2.49
C PRO A 45 -7.03 21.59 1.97
N TRP A 46 -6.06 20.67 1.91
CA TRP A 46 -6.20 19.34 1.33
C TRP A 46 -6.22 18.29 2.43
N GLY A 47 -6.90 17.18 2.17
CA GLY A 47 -6.99 16.05 3.09
C GLY A 47 -7.53 14.81 2.38
N GLU A 48 -7.49 13.70 3.08
CA GLU A 48 -7.93 12.38 2.64
C GLU A 48 -9.08 11.92 3.54
N HIS A 49 -10.13 11.34 2.95
CA HIS A 49 -11.19 10.65 3.68
C HIS A 49 -11.66 9.47 2.82
N GLU A 50 -11.10 8.30 3.10
CA GLU A 50 -11.13 7.17 2.16
C GLU A 50 -11.50 5.86 2.84
N LEU A 51 -12.11 4.97 2.06
CA LEU A 51 -12.17 3.54 2.36
C LEU A 51 -11.14 2.84 1.46
N ASP A 52 -9.95 2.65 1.99
CA ASP A 52 -8.81 2.13 1.26
C ASP A 52 -8.88 0.61 1.11
N TYR A 53 -8.50 0.12 -0.07
CA TYR A 53 -8.41 -1.31 -0.37
C TYR A 53 -6.95 -1.74 -0.35
N ALA A 54 -6.52 -2.40 0.73
CA ALA A 54 -5.16 -2.86 0.87
C ALA A 54 -4.91 -4.10 0.00
N LEU A 55 -3.96 -3.99 -0.93
CA LEU A 55 -3.59 -5.05 -1.86
C LEU A 55 -2.10 -5.35 -1.74
N ILE A 56 -1.75 -6.61 -1.56
CA ILE A 56 -0.36 -7.09 -1.52
C ILE A 56 -0.01 -7.76 -2.83
N LEU A 57 1.08 -7.31 -3.45
CA LEU A 57 1.75 -7.98 -4.55
C LEU A 57 3.11 -8.50 -4.07
N ARG A 58 3.45 -9.75 -4.38
CA ARG A 58 4.73 -10.37 -3.96
C ARG A 58 5.54 -10.81 -5.17
N GLY A 59 6.86 -10.94 -4.98
CA GLY A 59 7.77 -11.41 -6.04
C GLY A 59 7.99 -10.39 -7.16
N VAL A 60 7.91 -9.11 -6.82
CA VAL A 60 8.18 -8.00 -7.73
C VAL A 60 9.24 -7.14 -7.08
N GLY A 61 10.40 -7.03 -7.70
CA GLY A 61 11.48 -6.17 -7.24
C GLY A 61 11.64 -4.91 -8.09
N ARG A 62 12.51 -4.01 -7.62
CA ARG A 62 12.81 -2.71 -8.22
C ARG A 62 13.31 -2.83 -9.65
N GLU A 63 13.95 -3.93 -10.02
CA GLU A 63 14.43 -4.21 -11.38
C GLU A 63 13.31 -4.21 -12.42
N ARG A 64 12.06 -4.44 -11.99
CA ARG A 64 10.89 -4.39 -12.86
C ARG A 64 10.30 -2.99 -13.03
N CYS A 65 10.78 -1.99 -12.27
CA CYS A 65 10.21 -0.65 -12.30
C CYS A 65 10.88 0.25 -13.35
N ASN A 66 10.06 0.87 -14.19
CA ASN A 66 10.40 1.98 -15.06
C ASN A 66 9.52 3.17 -14.70
N ILE A 67 10.02 4.04 -13.81
CA ILE A 67 9.18 5.05 -13.14
C ILE A 67 8.72 6.15 -14.08
N ASN A 68 7.46 6.55 -13.91
CA ASN A 68 6.95 7.80 -14.44
C ASN A 68 7.35 8.95 -13.49
N LYS A 69 8.32 9.77 -13.89
CA LYS A 69 8.87 10.86 -13.07
C LYS A 69 7.88 11.98 -12.74
N ASN A 70 6.74 12.04 -13.44
CA ASN A 70 5.68 12.98 -13.08
C ASN A 70 4.88 12.54 -11.84
N GLU A 71 4.95 11.24 -11.51
CA GLU A 71 4.19 10.63 -10.40
C GLU A 71 5.13 10.18 -9.27
N VAL A 72 6.29 9.60 -9.62
CA VAL A 72 7.23 8.98 -8.68
C VAL A 72 8.62 9.59 -8.87
N SER A 73 9.15 10.23 -7.83
CA SER A 73 10.49 10.82 -7.83
C SER A 73 11.59 9.79 -7.66
N GLU A 74 11.40 8.83 -6.75
CA GLU A 74 12.37 7.80 -6.38
C GLU A 74 11.71 6.52 -5.87
N ILE A 75 12.45 5.42 -5.87
CA ILE A 75 12.03 4.14 -5.28
C ILE A 75 13.17 3.62 -4.42
N ARG A 76 12.81 3.08 -3.26
CA ARG A 76 13.70 2.31 -2.40
C ARG A 76 13.04 0.99 -2.02
N GLU A 77 13.81 -0.09 -2.09
CA GLU A 77 13.45 -1.37 -1.46
C GLU A 77 14.02 -1.40 -0.05
N VAL A 78 13.21 -1.83 0.91
CA VAL A 78 13.57 -1.88 2.32
C VAL A 78 13.01 -3.16 2.93
N ASP A 79 13.67 -3.66 3.97
CA ASP A 79 13.05 -4.64 4.86
C ASP A 79 12.19 -3.97 5.94
N PHE A 80 11.54 -4.79 6.78
CA PHE A 80 10.64 -4.32 7.83
C PHE A 80 11.34 -3.46 8.89
N ASP A 81 12.56 -3.83 9.29
CA ASP A 81 13.30 -3.13 10.34
C ASP A 81 13.86 -1.81 9.82
N GLU A 82 14.31 -1.79 8.56
CA GLU A 82 14.71 -0.58 7.86
C GLU A 82 13.54 0.40 7.71
N LEU A 83 12.37 -0.06 7.27
CA LEU A 83 11.17 0.77 7.13
C LEU A 83 10.73 1.35 8.49
N ASN A 84 10.68 0.52 9.54
CA ASN A 84 10.33 0.97 10.89
C ASN A 84 11.32 2.01 11.43
N THR A 85 12.61 1.80 11.18
CA THR A 85 13.65 2.75 11.60
C THR A 85 13.53 4.06 10.84
N TRP A 86 13.24 4.00 9.54
CA TRP A 86 13.05 5.19 8.72
C TRP A 86 11.83 6.00 9.14
N MET A 87 10.66 5.35 9.33
CA MET A 87 9.44 6.01 9.81
C MET A 87 9.62 6.68 11.17
N ARG A 88 10.43 6.10 12.08
CA ARG A 88 10.76 6.72 13.37
C ARG A 88 11.70 7.93 13.24
N ARG A 89 12.66 7.88 12.32
CA ARG A 89 13.67 8.93 12.15
C ARG A 89 13.13 10.12 11.38
N GLU A 90 12.30 9.88 10.37
CA GLU A 90 11.80 10.87 9.42
C GLU A 90 10.29 10.70 9.18
N PRO A 91 9.44 10.91 10.21
CA PRO A 91 8.00 10.68 10.10
C PRO A 91 7.30 11.61 9.08
N GLU A 92 7.89 12.76 8.77
CA GLU A 92 7.37 13.69 7.76
C GLU A 92 7.58 13.22 6.32
N SER A 93 8.45 12.21 6.11
CA SER A 93 8.69 11.62 4.79
C SER A 93 7.59 10.64 4.37
N PHE A 94 6.62 10.33 5.24
CA PHE A 94 5.58 9.32 5.03
C PHE A 94 4.17 9.92 5.07
N THR A 95 3.30 9.41 4.20
CA THR A 95 1.89 9.79 4.15
C THR A 95 1.16 9.46 5.45
N PRO A 96 0.12 10.23 5.83
CA PRO A 96 -0.67 9.95 7.02
C PRO A 96 -1.23 8.52 7.06
N TRP A 97 -1.76 8.01 5.95
CA TRP A 97 -2.35 6.67 5.90
C TRP A 97 -1.32 5.57 6.23
N LEU A 98 -0.08 5.69 5.74
CA LEU A 98 0.95 4.67 5.98
C LEU A 98 1.40 4.69 7.44
N LYS A 99 1.50 5.88 8.04
CA LYS A 99 1.79 6.04 9.49
C LYS A 99 0.70 5.46 10.39
N LEU A 100 -0.56 5.62 10.01
CA LEU A 100 -1.68 5.01 10.74
C LEU A 100 -1.67 3.49 10.55
N PHE A 101 -1.49 3.03 9.31
CA PHE A 101 -1.53 1.62 8.98
C PHE A 101 -0.36 0.83 9.61
N SER A 102 0.83 1.42 9.71
CA SER A 102 2.01 0.78 10.29
C SER A 102 1.85 0.40 11.76
N GLN A 103 0.87 0.98 12.46
CA GLN A 103 0.56 0.68 13.87
C GLN A 103 -0.37 -0.53 14.03
N THR A 104 -0.88 -1.09 12.93
CA THR A 104 -1.82 -2.21 12.97
C THR A 104 -1.10 -3.55 13.03
N ALA A 105 -1.71 -4.52 13.72
CA ALA A 105 -1.25 -5.91 13.69
C ALA A 105 -1.29 -6.51 12.27
N THR A 106 -2.11 -5.96 11.37
CA THR A 106 -2.17 -6.41 9.97
C THR A 106 -0.89 -6.06 9.22
N PHE A 107 -0.35 -4.86 9.43
CA PHE A 107 0.93 -4.45 8.84
C PHE A 107 2.05 -5.42 9.23
N GLU A 108 2.21 -5.74 10.52
CA GLU A 108 3.21 -6.72 10.98
C GLU A 108 3.01 -8.10 10.35
N LYS A 109 1.76 -8.56 10.23
CA LYS A 109 1.43 -9.85 9.61
C LYS A 109 1.87 -9.93 8.15
N TRP A 110 1.86 -8.83 7.39
CA TRP A 110 2.25 -8.84 5.98
C TRP A 110 3.72 -9.21 5.75
N TRP A 111 4.56 -8.82 6.70
CA TRP A 111 6.01 -9.05 6.72
C TRP A 111 6.41 -10.38 7.35
N SER A 112 5.48 -11.05 8.05
CA SER A 112 5.74 -12.35 8.65
C SER A 112 6.11 -13.39 7.59
N LYS A 113 7.14 -14.19 7.87
CA LYS A 113 7.52 -15.34 7.03
C LYS A 113 6.38 -16.34 6.87
N ASN A 114 5.47 -16.39 7.85
CA ASN A 114 4.30 -17.26 7.90
C ASN A 114 3.01 -16.54 7.48
N ALA A 115 3.09 -15.38 6.84
CA ALA A 115 1.92 -14.67 6.35
C ALA A 115 1.10 -15.61 5.44
N ASP A 116 -0.18 -15.81 5.76
CA ASP A 116 -1.10 -16.54 4.90
C ASP A 116 -1.24 -15.79 3.57
N ARG A 117 -0.96 -16.50 2.48
CA ARG A 117 -0.96 -15.96 1.11
C ARG A 117 -2.16 -16.43 0.30
N SER A 118 -3.01 -17.26 0.90
CA SER A 118 -4.12 -17.94 0.23
C SER A 118 -5.48 -17.34 0.61
N THR A 119 -5.57 -16.73 1.80
CA THR A 119 -6.83 -16.18 2.30
C THR A 119 -6.93 -14.69 2.03
N GLU A 120 -8.06 -14.30 1.45
CA GLU A 120 -8.43 -12.90 1.23
C GLU A 120 -9.08 -12.34 2.50
N ASP A 121 -8.63 -11.18 2.96
CA ASP A 121 -9.29 -10.45 4.04
C ASP A 121 -10.11 -9.30 3.46
N THR A 122 -11.42 -9.33 3.69
CA THR A 122 -12.35 -8.31 3.21
C THR A 122 -12.94 -7.47 4.35
N HIS A 123 -12.49 -7.64 5.59
CA HIS A 123 -13.00 -6.84 6.72
C HIS A 123 -12.70 -5.35 6.54
N ILE A 124 -13.58 -4.52 7.11
CA ILE A 124 -13.36 -3.06 7.20
C ILE A 124 -12.82 -2.76 8.60
N TYR A 125 -11.65 -2.18 8.64
CA TYR A 125 -10.97 -1.67 9.83
C TYR A 125 -11.07 -0.15 9.85
N LYS A 126 -11.23 0.41 11.04
CA LYS A 126 -11.14 1.85 11.24
C LYS A 126 -9.76 2.19 11.78
N LEU A 127 -9.07 3.09 11.09
CA LEU A 127 -7.83 3.67 11.58
C LEU A 127 -8.20 4.93 12.39
N HIS A 128 -7.59 5.06 13.56
CA HIS A 128 -7.83 6.12 14.54
C HIS A 128 -6.53 6.85 14.83
#